data_AF-A0A6C0B1Q8-F1
#
_entry.id   AF-A0A6C0B1Q8-F1
#
_cell.length_a   1.000
_cell.length_b   1.000
_cell.length_c   1.000
_cell.angle_alpha   90.00
_cell.angle_beta   90.00
_cell.angle_gamma   90.00
#
_symmetry.space_group_name_H-M   'P 1'
#
loop_
_entity.id
_entity.type
_entity.pdbx_description
1 polymer ?
#
loop_
_entity_poly.entity_id
_entity_poly.type
_entity_poly.pdbx_seq_one_letter_code
_entity_poly.pdbx_strand_id
1 'polypeptide(L)'
;MATLADAQEELRIAKVILQIAKENHYSKVVTYLEQNVLKAQKAVDAFGGFSPSKMLFDFFEIVAPRSPQPELPFTTVKSTTPIQVVVNYSEPHYV
;
A
#
# COMPACT_ATOMS: atom_id res chain seq x y z
N MET A 1 23.81 4.26 22.75
CA MET A 1 22.41 4.61 22.41
C MET A 1 22.12 4.03 21.05
N ALA A 2 21.00 3.33 20.87
CA ALA A 2 20.61 2.81 19.56
C ALA A 2 20.21 3.98 18.65
N THR A 3 20.67 3.99 17.41
CA THR A 3 20.32 5.00 16.40
C THR A 3 19.10 4.56 15.60
N LEU A 4 18.48 5.49 14.88
CA LEU A 4 17.38 5.16 13.96
C LEU A 4 17.83 4.19 12.85
N ALA A 5 19.07 4.30 12.39
CA ALA A 5 19.65 3.38 11.41
C ALA A 5 19.74 1.95 11.98
N ASP A 6 20.13 1.80 13.25
CA ASP A 6 20.20 0.50 13.92
C ASP A 6 18.80 -0.14 14.03
N ALA A 7 17.79 0.64 14.43
CA ALA A 7 16.41 0.15 14.54
C ALA A 7 15.81 -0.28 13.19
N GLN A 8 16.12 0.46 12.12
CA GLN A 8 15.70 0.10 10.77
C GLN A 8 16.37 -1.18 10.29
N GLU A 9 17.64 -1.36 10.60
CA GLU A 9 18.38 -2.58 10.25
C GLU A 9 17.87 -3.80 11.05
N GLU A 10 17.55 -3.64 12.34
CA GLU A 10 16.91 -4.69 13.14
C GLU A 10 15.54 -5.10 12.55
N LEU A 11 14.73 -4.13 12.12
CA LEU A 11 13.46 -4.40 11.45
C LEU A 11 13.65 -5.16 10.14
N ARG A 12 14.67 -4.78 9.35
CA ARG A 12 15.01 -5.46 8.09
C ARG A 12 15.38 -6.92 8.36
N ILE A 13 16.26 -7.17 9.32
CA ILE A 13 16.70 -8.52 9.72
C ILE A 13 15.51 -9.36 10.18
N ALA A 14 14.65 -8.81 11.04
CA ALA A 14 13.47 -9.52 11.55
C ALA A 14 12.52 -9.95 10.42
N LYS A 15 12.29 -9.09 9.43
CA LYS A 15 11.46 -9.39 8.25
C LYS A 15 12.07 -10.51 7.39
N VAL A 16 13.38 -10.48 7.15
CA VAL A 16 14.09 -11.51 6.37
C VAL A 16 13.99 -12.88 7.08
N ILE A 17 14.21 -12.92 8.39
CA ILE A 17 14.12 -14.16 9.17
C ILE A 17 12.68 -14.71 9.12
N LEU A 18 11.68 -13.85 9.26
CA LEU A 18 10.27 -14.25 9.15
C LEU A 18 9.97 -14.83 7.76
N GLN A 19 10.48 -14.21 6.70
CA GLN A 19 10.29 -14.67 5.33
C GLN A 19 10.90 -16.07 5.13
N ILE A 20 12.17 -16.26 5.52
CA ILE A 20 12.83 -17.57 5.48
C ILE A 20 12.03 -18.62 6.25
N ALA A 21 11.52 -18.26 7.44
CA ALA A 21 10.72 -19.19 8.24
C ALA A 21 9.39 -19.56 7.59
N LYS A 22 8.73 -18.63 6.90
CA LYS A 22 7.50 -18.90 6.14
C LYS A 22 7.77 -19.79 4.92
N GLU A 23 8.83 -19.49 4.17
CA GLU A 23 9.24 -20.26 2.98
C GLU A 23 9.64 -21.70 3.33
N ASN A 24 10.25 -21.92 4.51
CA ASN A 24 10.65 -23.24 4.98
C ASN A 24 9.58 -23.95 5.84
N HIS A 25 8.36 -23.40 5.91
CA HIS A 25 7.24 -23.95 6.67
C HIS A 25 7.53 -24.19 8.16
N TYR A 26 8.34 -23.34 8.80
CA TYR A 26 8.61 -23.42 10.24
C TYR A 26 7.46 -22.85 11.07
N SER A 27 6.28 -23.46 10.97
CA SER A 27 5.01 -23.02 11.56
C SER A 27 5.08 -22.73 13.07
N LYS A 28 5.91 -23.47 13.81
CA LYS A 28 6.09 -23.30 15.26
C LYS A 28 6.78 -21.98 15.65
N VAL A 29 7.63 -21.42 14.79
CA VAL A 29 8.41 -20.21 15.11
C VAL A 29 7.85 -18.94 14.44
N VAL A 30 7.02 -19.09 13.40
CA VAL A 30 6.43 -17.96 12.65
C VAL A 30 5.72 -16.99 13.60
N THR A 31 4.89 -17.47 14.53
CA THR A 31 4.15 -16.59 15.45
C THR A 31 5.07 -15.76 16.35
N TYR A 32 6.18 -16.35 16.82
CA TYR A 32 7.18 -15.62 17.62
C TYR A 32 7.95 -14.60 16.79
N LEU A 33 8.28 -14.94 15.54
CA LEU A 33 8.95 -14.04 14.61
C LEU A 33 8.07 -12.86 14.21
N GLU A 34 6.76 -13.07 14.04
CA GLU A 34 5.79 -11.99 13.80
C GLU A 34 5.73 -11.01 14.96
N GLN A 35 5.74 -11.51 16.21
CA GLN A 35 5.83 -10.66 17.39
C GLN A 35 7.13 -9.85 17.43
N ASN A 36 8.25 -10.44 17.01
CA ASN A 36 9.54 -9.74 16.95
C ASN A 36 9.56 -8.65 15.87
N VAL A 37 8.96 -8.91 14.70
CA VAL A 37 8.79 -7.88 13.65
C VAL A 37 7.95 -6.72 14.17
N LEU A 38 6.86 -6.99 14.89
CA LEU A 38 6.02 -5.94 15.50
C LEU A 38 6.78 -5.13 16.55
N LYS A 39 7.61 -5.77 17.37
CA LYS A 39 8.46 -5.06 18.36
C LYS A 39 9.49 -4.18 17.67
N ALA A 40 10.18 -4.69 16.65
CA ALA A 40 11.15 -3.92 15.88
C ALA A 40 10.50 -2.74 15.16
N GLN A 41 9.30 -2.93 14.60
CA GLN A 41 8.54 -1.83 13.96
C GLN A 41 8.21 -0.73 14.98
N LYS A 42 7.72 -1.09 16.17
CA LYS A 42 7.46 -0.12 17.24
C LYS A 42 8.73 0.63 17.68
N ALA A 43 9.89 -0.03 17.68
CA ALA A 43 11.15 0.61 17.99
C ALA A 43 11.50 1.68 16.95
N VAL A 44 11.37 1.36 15.65
CA VAL A 44 11.55 2.33 14.55
C VAL A 44 10.57 3.49 14.68
N ASP A 45 9.30 3.19 14.94
CA ASP A 45 8.24 4.18 15.07
C ASP A 45 8.45 5.11 16.27
N ALA A 46 9.06 4.62 17.36
CA ALA A 46 9.40 5.42 18.54
C ALA A 46 10.43 6.52 18.22
N PHE A 47 11.34 6.30 17.27
CA PHE A 47 12.26 7.34 16.79
C PHE A 47 11.55 8.39 15.94
N GLY A 48 10.43 8.05 15.30
CA GLY A 48 9.63 8.96 14.48
C GLY A 48 8.67 9.87 15.26
N GLY A 49 8.67 9.83 16.60
CA GLY A 49 7.74 10.61 17.41
C GLY A 49 6.30 10.12 17.26
N PHE A 50 6.08 8.83 17.52
CA PHE A 50 4.78 8.21 17.43
C PHE A 50 3.75 8.91 18.35
N SER A 51 2.84 9.68 17.74
CA SER A 51 1.65 10.19 18.42
C SER A 51 0.53 9.17 18.27
N PRO A 52 0.01 8.57 19.35
CA PRO A 52 -1.12 7.63 19.32
C PRO A 52 -2.32 8.15 18.50
N SER A 53 -2.45 9.48 18.43
CA SER A 53 -3.43 10.18 17.61
C SER A 53 -3.36 9.83 16.12
N LYS A 54 -2.16 9.67 15.53
CA LYS A 54 -2.00 9.29 14.11
C LYS A 54 -2.49 7.87 13.84
N MET A 55 -2.27 6.95 14.77
CA MET A 55 -2.76 5.57 14.67
C MET A 55 -4.28 5.52 14.77
N LEU A 56 -4.88 6.38 15.60
CA LEU A 56 -6.33 6.55 15.67
C LEU A 56 -6.90 7.20 14.40
N PHE A 57 -6.19 8.11 13.73
CA PHE A 57 -6.65 8.69 12.47
C PHE A 57 -6.82 7.62 11.37
N ASP A 58 -5.88 6.67 11.26
CA ASP A 58 -5.98 5.58 10.29
C ASP A 58 -7.00 4.50 10.71
N PHE A 59 -7.15 4.25 12.03
CA PHE A 59 -8.13 3.27 12.54
C PHE A 59 -9.57 3.77 12.52
N PHE A 60 -9.79 5.04 12.84
CA PHE A 60 -11.12 5.62 12.91
C PHE A 60 -11.62 6.13 11.59
N GLU A 61 -10.78 6.14 10.55
CA GLU A 61 -11.11 6.62 9.21
C GLU A 61 -12.18 7.70 9.35
N ILE A 62 -11.82 8.83 10.00
CA ILE A 62 -12.59 10.06 9.81
C ILE A 62 -12.31 10.42 8.36
N VAL A 63 -12.92 9.63 7.47
CA VAL A 63 -13.43 10.00 6.19
C VAL A 63 -14.25 11.22 6.54
N ALA A 64 -13.60 12.38 6.56
CA ALA A 64 -14.27 13.59 6.17
C ALA A 64 -15.00 13.14 4.90
N PRO A 65 -16.35 13.05 4.92
CA PRO A 65 -17.08 12.68 3.72
C PRO A 65 -16.50 13.58 2.66
N ARG A 66 -15.91 13.01 1.60
CA ARG A 66 -15.36 13.79 0.50
C ARG A 66 -16.43 14.81 0.19
N SER A 67 -16.20 16.05 0.60
CA SER A 67 -17.18 17.10 0.43
C SER A 67 -17.45 17.07 -1.06
N PRO A 68 -18.71 16.88 -1.50
CA PRO A 68 -18.99 16.92 -2.92
C PRO A 68 -18.46 18.28 -3.38
N GLN A 69 -17.41 18.25 -4.21
CA GLN A 69 -16.90 19.45 -4.85
C GLN A 69 -18.12 20.07 -5.54
N PRO A 70 -18.48 21.32 -5.25
CA PRO A 70 -19.45 22.00 -6.09
C PRO A 70 -18.81 22.09 -7.46
N GLU A 71 -19.31 21.31 -8.41
CA GLU A 71 -18.94 21.43 -9.81
C GLU A 71 -19.26 22.87 -10.24
N LEU A 72 -18.22 23.68 -10.35
CA LEU A 72 -18.33 25.00 -10.97
C LEU A 72 -18.69 24.77 -12.45
N PRO A 73 -19.70 25.44 -13.03
CA PRO A 73 -20.33 24.98 -14.28
C PRO A 73 -19.49 25.17 -15.56
N PHE A 74 -18.22 25.54 -15.46
CA PHE A 74 -17.49 26.08 -16.60
C PHE A 74 -16.01 25.69 -16.61
N THR A 75 -15.70 24.39 -16.63
CA THR A 75 -14.40 23.95 -17.13
C THR A 75 -14.56 22.80 -18.11
N THR A 76 -14.53 23.18 -19.39
CA THR A 76 -14.49 22.38 -20.61
C THR A 76 -13.63 21.13 -20.51
N VAL A 77 -14.26 19.98 -20.68
CA VAL A 77 -13.62 18.69 -20.92
C VAL A 77 -13.00 18.69 -22.32
N LYS A 78 -11.67 18.74 -22.41
CA LYS A 78 -10.97 18.37 -23.65
C LYS A 78 -10.98 16.84 -23.75
N SER A 79 -12.03 16.35 -24.39
CA SER A 79 -12.15 14.97 -24.87
C SER A 79 -10.95 14.65 -25.78
N THR A 80 -10.07 13.78 -25.30
CA THR A 80 -8.99 13.21 -26.11
C THR A 80 -9.45 11.80 -26.50
N THR A 81 -9.90 11.70 -27.74
CA THR A 81 -10.39 10.48 -28.42
C THR A 81 -9.48 9.26 -28.26
N PRO A 82 -10.03 8.04 -28.15
CA PRO A 82 -9.37 6.84 -28.66
C PRO A 82 -9.81 6.57 -30.10
N ILE A 83 -8.90 6.65 -31.07
CA ILE A 83 -9.15 6.13 -32.43
C ILE A 83 -8.49 4.74 -32.51
N GLN A 84 -9.27 3.68 -32.31
CA GLN A 84 -8.92 2.33 -32.77
C GLN A 84 -9.65 2.08 -34.08
N VAL A 85 -8.92 2.11 -35.19
CA VAL A 85 -9.41 1.62 -36.48
C VAL A 85 -8.95 0.17 -36.62
N VAL A 86 -9.85 -0.78 -36.39
CA VAL A 86 -9.68 -2.19 -36.77
C VAL A 86 -10.57 -2.40 -37.99
N VAL A 87 -9.96 -2.45 -39.18
CA VAL A 87 -10.65 -2.86 -40.42
C VAL A 87 -10.24 -4.30 -40.67
N ASN A 88 -11.18 -5.25 -40.55
CA ASN A 88 -10.97 -6.62 -41.01
C ASN A 88 -12.21 -7.12 -41.76
N TYR A 89 -12.02 -7.22 -43.07
CA TYR A 89 -12.73 -7.87 -44.19
C TYR A 89 -14.06 -8.61 -43.99
N SER A 90 -14.98 -8.37 -44.94
CA SER A 90 -15.73 -9.45 -45.60
C SER A 90 -16.42 -8.95 -46.88
N GLU A 91 -16.05 -9.55 -48.02
CA GLU A 91 -16.71 -9.42 -49.33
C GLU A 91 -18.21 -9.81 -49.27
N PRO A 92 -19.10 -9.21 -50.09
CA PRO A 92 -20.39 -9.80 -50.37
C PRO A 92 -20.35 -10.60 -51.68
N HIS A 93 -20.65 -11.89 -51.58
CA HIS A 93 -21.08 -12.75 -52.68
C HIS A 93 -22.45 -12.33 -53.25
N TYR A 94 -22.71 -12.84 -54.47
CA TYR A 94 -23.95 -12.93 -55.27
C TYR A 94 -24.13 -11.82 -56.32
N VAL A 95 -24.27 -12.12 -57.62
CA VAL A 95 -25.06 -13.19 -58.28
C VAL A 95 -24.27 -13.89 -59.40
#